data_AF-A0A534M950-F1
#
_entry.id   AF-A0A534M950-F1
#
_cell.length_a   1.000
_cell.length_b   1.000
_cell.length_c   1.000
_cell.angle_alpha   90.00
_cell.angle_beta   90.00
_cell.angle_gamma   90.00
#
_symmetry.space_group_name_H-M   'P 1'
#
loop_
_entity.id
_entity.type
_entity.pdbx_description
1 polymer ?
#
loop_
_entity_poly.entity_id
_entity_poly.type
_entity_poly.pdbx_seq_one_letter_code
_entity_poly.pdbx_strand_id
1 'polypeptide(L)' 'MKKTLEGMKLHPRETYEDVLERLLEDLQELNEQTKREIEQAVRDIKAGKYRTHQQLKDELGF' A
#
# COMPACT_ATOMS: atom_id res chain seq x y z
N MET A 1 -22.29 -9.32 13.15
CA MET A 1 -21.90 -9.11 11.74
C MET A 1 -22.13 -7.67 11.29
N LYS A 2 -23.37 -7.16 11.13
CA LYS A 2 -23.60 -5.76 10.68
C LYS A 2 -22.90 -4.67 11.52
N LYS A 3 -23.03 -4.71 12.86
CA LYS A 3 -22.32 -3.77 13.76
C LYS A 3 -20.79 -3.85 13.63
N THR A 4 -20.26 -5.04 13.36
CA THR A 4 -18.83 -5.27 13.15
C THR A 4 -18.37 -4.62 11.86
N LEU A 5 -19.10 -4.84 10.75
CA LEU A 5 -18.80 -4.24 9.46
C LEU A 5 -18.96 -2.72 9.47
N GLU A 6 -19.94 -2.19 10.21
CA GLU A 6 -20.09 -0.75 10.40
C GLU A 6 -18.87 -0.11 11.07
N GLY A 7 -18.28 -0.77 12.08
CA GLY A 7 -17.06 -0.32 12.74
C GLY A 7 -15.78 -0.48 11.92
N MET A 8 -15.84 -1.22 10.80
CA MET A 8 -14.72 -1.44 9.88
C MET A 8 -14.71 -0.48 8.70
N LYS A 9 -15.73 0.37 8.56
CA LYS A 9 -15.80 1.36 7.51
C LYS A 9 -14.72 2.42 7.69
N LEU A 10 -13.95 2.69 6.64
CA LEU A 10 -12.98 3.78 6.56
C LEU A 10 -13.66 5.11 6.28
N HIS A 11 -14.80 5.11 5.59
CA HIS A 11 -15.61 6.31 5.38
C HIS A 11 -17.12 6.05 5.51
N PRO A 12 -17.93 7.04 5.92
CA PRO A 12 -19.36 6.84 6.20
C PRO A 12 -20.18 6.29 5.02
N ARG A 13 -19.73 6.52 3.78
CA ARG A 13 -20.40 6.10 2.54
C ARG A 13 -20.02 4.69 2.06
N GLU A 14 -19.10 4.03 2.74
CA GLU A 14 -18.64 2.68 2.35
C GLU A 14 -19.79 1.71 2.56
N THR A 15 -20.04 0.86 1.56
CA THR A 15 -21.01 -0.22 1.70
C THR A 15 -20.39 -1.38 2.48
N TYR A 16 -21.21 -2.33 2.93
CA TYR A 16 -20.67 -3.56 3.51
C TYR A 16 -19.96 -4.43 2.48
N GLU A 17 -20.32 -4.31 1.21
CA GLU A 17 -19.66 -5.02 0.11
C GLU A 17 -18.24 -4.47 -0.08
N ASP A 18 -18.07 -3.15 -0.14
CA ASP A 18 -16.75 -2.50 -0.21
C ASP A 18 -15.83 -2.94 0.94
N VAL A 19 -16.36 -3.01 2.18
CA VAL A 19 -15.60 -3.49 3.34
C VAL A 19 -15.19 -4.95 3.16
N LEU A 20 -16.08 -5.80 2.67
CA LEU A 20 -15.81 -7.22 2.47
C LEU A 20 -14.82 -7.46 1.33
N GLU A 21 -14.94 -6.74 0.22
CA GLU A 21 -14.02 -6.81 -0.92
C GLU A 21 -12.61 -6.46 -0.48
N ARG A 22 -12.42 -5.33 0.23
CA ARG A 22 -11.13 -4.94 0.77
C ARG A 22 -10.52 -6.00 1.70
N LEU A 23 -11.33 -6.59 2.58
CA LEU A 23 -10.87 -7.67 3.45
C LEU A 23 -10.48 -8.94 2.69
N LEU A 24 -11.20 -9.24 1.60
CA LEU A 24 -10.86 -10.37 0.73
C LEU A 24 -9.57 -10.10 -0.05
N GLU A 25 -9.38 -8.88 -0.56
CA GLU A 25 -8.15 -8.43 -1.22
C GLU A 25 -6.94 -8.52 -0.28
N ASP A 26 -7.08 -8.12 0.99
CA ASP A 26 -6.02 -8.24 2.01
C ASP A 26 -5.57 -9.69 2.27
N LEU A 27 -6.44 -10.68 1.99
CA LEU A 27 -6.12 -12.10 2.12
C LEU A 27 -5.46 -12.67 0.85
N GLN A 28 -5.44 -11.92 -0.25
CA GLN A 28 -4.80 -12.36 -1.48
C GLN A 28 -3.28 -12.19 -1.37
N GLU A 29 -2.57 -13.21 -1.85
CA GLU A 29 -1.12 -13.16 -1.97
C GLU A 29 -0.71 -12.13 -3.04
N LEU A 30 0.37 -11.39 -2.78
CA LEU A 30 0.96 -10.51 -3.79
C LEU A 30 1.31 -11.32 -5.04
N ASN A 31 1.04 -10.76 -6.21
CA ASN A 31 1.46 -11.42 -7.45
C ASN A 31 2.99 -11.49 -7.54
N GLU A 32 3.49 -12.43 -8.35
CA GLU A 32 4.92 -12.70 -8.47
C GLU A 32 5.73 -11.51 -9.02
N GLN A 33 5.11 -10.66 -9.84
CA GLN A 33 5.77 -9.45 -10.34
C GLN A 33 6.01 -8.46 -9.21
N THR A 34 5.00 -8.19 -8.39
CA THR A 34 5.11 -7.29 -7.23
C THR A 34 6.14 -7.78 -6.22
N LYS A 35 6.21 -9.10 -5.97
CA LYS A 35 7.27 -9.67 -5.10
C LYS A 35 8.67 -9.39 -5.63
N ARG A 36 8.90 -9.62 -6.93
CA ARG A 36 10.20 -9.36 -7.58
C ARG A 36 10.59 -7.88 -7.51
N GLU A 37 9.63 -6.99 -7.69
CA GLU A 37 9.83 -5.54 -7.57
C GLU A 37 10.21 -5.13 -6.15
N ILE A 38 9.54 -5.69 -5.14
CA ILE A 38 9.88 -5.45 -3.72
C ILE A 38 11.31 -5.94 -3.43
N GLU A 39 11.67 -7.15 -3.86
CA GLU A 39 13.03 -7.67 -3.67
C GLU A 39 14.08 -6.77 -4.35
N GLN A 40 13.77 -6.27 -5.55
CA GLN A 40 14.64 -5.34 -6.27
C GLN A 40 14.78 -4.01 -5.52
N ALA A 41 13.67 -3.43 -5.06
CA ALA A 41 13.68 -2.21 -4.27
C ALA A 41 14.51 -2.36 -2.98
N VAL A 42 14.39 -3.51 -2.30
CA VAL A 42 15.21 -3.82 -1.12
C VAL A 42 16.71 -3.88 -1.48
N ARG A 43 17.07 -4.49 -2.62
CA ARG A 43 18.47 -4.51 -3.09
C ARG A 43 18.97 -3.10 -3.39
N ASP A 44 18.16 -2.28 -4.05
CA ASP A 44 18.54 -0.92 -4.42
C ASP A 44 18.71 -0.02 -3.20
N ILE A 45 17.82 -0.11 -2.20
CA ILE A 45 17.98 0.59 -0.91
C ILE A 45 19.29 0.18 -0.22
N LYS A 46 19.58 -1.12 -0.15
CA LYS A 46 20.84 -1.63 0.43
C LYS A 46 22.08 -1.16 -0.33
N ALA A 47 21.97 -0.98 -1.64
CA ALA A 47 23.03 -0.44 -2.49
C ALA A 47 23.14 1.10 -2.43
N GLY A 48 22.34 1.79 -1.62
CA GLY A 48 22.32 3.25 -1.54
C GLY A 48 21.63 3.93 -2.72
N LYS A 49 20.94 3.18 -3.58
CA LYS A 49 20.19 3.69 -4.74
C LYS A 49 18.80 4.16 -4.32
N TYR A 50 18.77 5.15 -3.46
CA TYR A 50 17.55 5.84 -3.06
C TYR A 50 17.83 7.34 -2.94
N ARG A 51 16.76 8.12 -2.96
CA ARG A 51 16.78 9.53 -2.61
C ARG A 51 15.77 9.79 -1.52
N THR A 52 16.13 10.61 -0.57
CA THR A 52 15.23 11.11 0.47
C THR A 52 14.25 12.12 -0.13
N HIS A 53 13.14 12.36 0.57
CA HIS A 53 12.20 13.40 0.15
C HIS A 53 12.84 14.79 0.10
N GLN A 54 13.84 15.09 0.94
CA GLN A 54 14.55 16.37 0.88
C GLN A 54 15.38 16.47 -0.39
N GLN A 55 16.19 15.46 -0.70
CA GLN A 55 16.97 15.41 -1.94
C GLN A 55 16.08 15.56 -3.17
N LEU A 56 14.91 14.90 -3.18
CA LEU A 56 13.94 15.05 -4.25
C LEU A 56 13.38 16.48 -4.35
N LYS A 57 13.10 17.15 -3.23
CA LYS A 57 12.65 18.55 -3.22
C LYS A 57 13.72 19.49 -3.76
N ASP A 58 14.97 19.30 -3.32
CA ASP A 58 16.11 20.10 -3.78
C ASP A 58 16.33 19.93 -5.29
N GLU A 59 16.23 18.70 -5.82
CA GLU A 59 16.30 18.38 -7.26
C GLU A 59 15.19 19.07 -8.07
N LEU A 60 13.99 19.19 -7.49
CA LEU A 60 12.81 19.76 -8.14
C LEU A 60 12.64 21.28 -7.91
N GLY A 61 13.47 21.88 -7.04
CA GLY A 61 13.44 23.32 -6.75
C GLY A 61 12.29 23.77 -5.83
N PHE A 62 11.85 22.90 -4.90
CA PHE A 62 10.84 23.23 -3.88
C PHE A 62 11.42 23.70 -2.55
#